data_AF-A0A259C9L7-F1
#
_entry.id   AF-A0A259C9L7-F1
#
_cell.length_a   1.000
_cell.length_b   1.000
_cell.length_c   1.000
_cell.angle_alpha   90.00
_cell.angle_beta   90.00
_cell.angle_gamma   90.00
#
_symmetry.space_group_name_H-M   'P 1'
#
loop_
_entity.id
_entity.type
_entity.pdbx_description
1 polymer ?
#
loop_
_entity_poly.entity_id
_entity_poly.type
_entity_poly.pdbx_seq_one_letter_code
_entity_poly.pdbx_strand_id
1 'polypeptide(L)'
;ELQGEDVRVRIQSCERLDEATARHHKALRIFVRSTEPLDGIAKRLSGKGDGEVSLILMMEESRAEVEIRLDGRYPVSPQIAGAIKAIPGVVSVEAA
;
A
#
# COMPACT_ATOMS: atom_id res chain seq x y z
N GLU A 1 10.65 -41.38 -30.06
CA GLU A 1 9.80 -40.88 -28.95
C GLU A 1 10.06 -39.39 -28.77
N LEU A 2 9.15 -38.68 -28.10
CA LEU A 2 8.90 -37.22 -28.06
C LEU A 2 7.73 -36.78 -28.97
N GLN A 3 6.50 -37.09 -28.55
CA GLN A 3 5.31 -36.36 -29.00
C GLN A 3 5.10 -35.21 -28.01
N GLY A 4 5.32 -33.98 -28.46
CA GLY A 4 5.11 -32.77 -27.67
C GLY A 4 3.63 -32.57 -27.35
N GLU A 5 3.32 -32.39 -26.07
CA GLU A 5 1.97 -32.06 -25.61
C GLU A 5 1.63 -30.61 -25.99
N ASP A 6 0.61 -30.44 -26.83
CA ASP A 6 0.14 -29.13 -27.27
C ASP A 6 -0.74 -28.48 -26.18
N VAL A 7 -0.17 -27.52 -25.44
CA VAL A 7 -0.84 -26.83 -24.34
C VAL A 7 -1.83 -25.80 -24.88
N ARG A 8 -3.14 -26.11 -24.77
CA ARG A 8 -4.22 -25.19 -25.17
C ARG A 8 -4.76 -24.42 -23.97
N VAL A 9 -4.44 -23.13 -23.91
CA VAL A 9 -4.96 -22.20 -22.88
C VAL A 9 -6.13 -21.40 -23.44
N ARG A 10 -7.22 -21.27 -22.67
CA ARG A 10 -8.36 -20.41 -22.98
C ARG A 10 -8.59 -19.45 -21.82
N ILE A 11 -8.73 -18.16 -22.14
CA ILE A 11 -9.12 -17.14 -21.16
C ILE A 11 -10.56 -17.44 -20.73
N GLN A 12 -10.76 -17.72 -19.43
CA GLN A 12 -12.09 -17.98 -18.87
C GLN A 12 -12.79 -16.68 -18.44
N SER A 13 -12.02 -15.74 -17.90
CA SER A 13 -12.49 -14.42 -17.49
C SER A 13 -11.38 -13.39 -17.71
N CYS A 14 -11.78 -12.14 -17.89
CA CYS A 14 -10.91 -10.98 -17.91
C CYS A 14 -11.59 -9.89 -17.09
N GLU A 15 -10.84 -9.26 -16.20
CA GLU A 15 -11.30 -8.12 -15.42
C GLU A 15 -10.23 -7.04 -15.43
N ARG A 16 -10.63 -5.80 -15.12
CA ARG A 16 -9.69 -4.68 -15.09
C ARG A 16 -8.72 -4.87 -13.94
N LEU A 17 -7.43 -4.61 -14.19
CA LEU A 17 -6.40 -4.63 -13.15
C LEU A 17 -6.81 -3.77 -11.96
N ASP A 18 -7.32 -2.55 -12.18
CA ASP A 18 -7.78 -1.67 -11.11
C ASP A 18 -8.85 -2.32 -10.20
N GLU A 19 -9.79 -3.08 -10.78
CA GLU A 19 -10.88 -3.76 -10.06
C GLU A 19 -10.41 -5.02 -9.33
N ALA A 20 -9.40 -5.70 -9.87
CA ALA A 20 -8.75 -6.84 -9.22
C ALA A 20 -7.82 -6.38 -8.09
N THR A 21 -6.99 -5.37 -8.33
CA THR A 21 -6.06 -4.76 -7.38
C THR A 21 -6.81 -4.18 -6.17
N ALA A 22 -7.95 -3.53 -6.39
CA ALA A 22 -8.81 -3.03 -5.30
C ALA A 22 -9.30 -4.14 -4.35
N ARG A 23 -9.38 -5.39 -4.81
CA ARG A 23 -9.75 -6.53 -3.97
C ARG A 23 -8.57 -7.14 -3.21
N HIS A 24 -7.34 -6.96 -3.70
CA HIS A 24 -6.17 -7.70 -3.23
C HIS A 24 -5.14 -6.87 -2.46
N HIS A 25 -4.91 -5.60 -2.81
CA HIS A 25 -3.94 -4.75 -2.10
C HIS A 25 -4.60 -4.03 -0.93
N LYS A 26 -4.68 -4.73 0.19
CA LYS A 26 -5.26 -4.21 1.44
C LYS A 26 -4.18 -3.79 2.42
N ALA A 27 -3.03 -3.33 1.95
CA ALA A 27 -1.95 -2.89 2.81
C ALA A 27 -1.25 -1.66 2.22
N LEU A 28 -1.01 -0.63 3.03
CA LEU A 28 -0.20 0.53 2.68
C LEU A 28 1.01 0.64 3.61
N ARG A 29 2.18 0.86 3.02
CA ARG A 29 3.42 1.19 3.73
C ARG A 29 3.76 2.64 3.45
N ILE A 30 3.84 3.45 4.50
CA ILE A 30 4.07 4.89 4.41
C ILE A 30 5.43 5.20 5.03
N PHE A 31 6.35 5.73 4.23
CA PHE A 31 7.71 6.06 4.65
C PHE A 31 7.79 7.53 5.03
N VAL A 32 8.25 7.81 6.25
CA VAL A 32 8.37 9.16 6.81
C VAL A 32 9.75 9.38 7.44
N ARG A 33 10.25 10.61 7.38
CA ARG A 33 11.52 11.02 8.00
C ARG A 33 11.36 11.76 9.32
N SER A 34 10.17 12.30 9.59
CA SER A 34 9.86 13.07 10.79
C SER A 34 8.42 12.80 11.24
N THR A 35 8.07 13.29 12.42
CA THR A 35 6.72 13.18 13.00
C THR A 35 5.74 14.26 12.53
N GLU A 36 6.23 15.28 11.81
CA GLU A 36 5.42 16.40 11.29
C GLU A 36 4.24 15.97 10.37
N PRO A 37 4.36 14.98 9.45
CA PRO A 37 3.27 14.60 8.57
C PRO A 37 2.18 13.74 9.24
N LEU A 38 2.37 13.30 10.50
CA LEU A 38 1.50 12.30 11.14
C LEU A 38 0.04 12.76 11.24
N ASP A 39 -0.20 14.03 11.59
CA ASP A 39 -1.55 14.59 11.66
C ASP A 39 -2.24 14.62 10.28
N GLY A 40 -1.47 14.92 9.24
CA GLY A 40 -1.95 14.91 7.86
C GLY A 40 -2.33 13.51 7.41
N ILE A 41 -1.50 12.52 7.75
CA ILE A 41 -1.74 11.11 7.44
C ILE A 41 -2.98 10.61 8.20
N ALA A 42 -3.09 10.89 9.49
CA ALA A 42 -4.22 10.48 10.33
C ALA A 42 -5.56 11.02 9.80
N LYS A 43 -5.60 12.30 9.35
CA LYS A 43 -6.80 12.89 8.74
C LYS A 43 -7.20 12.22 7.43
N ARG A 44 -6.25 11.70 6.64
CA ARG A 44 -6.54 11.01 5.37
C ARG A 44 -6.91 9.56 5.53
N LEU A 45 -6.51 8.94 6.64
CA LEU A 45 -6.93 7.60 7.06
C LEU A 45 -8.24 7.63 7.86
N SER A 46 -8.93 8.78 7.99
CA SER A 46 -10.17 8.86 8.75
C SER A 46 -11.30 8.07 8.08
N GLY A 47 -11.84 7.07 8.78
CA GLY A 47 -12.95 6.26 8.31
C GLY A 47 -12.76 4.78 8.63
N LYS A 48 -13.75 3.96 8.25
CA LYS A 48 -13.63 2.50 8.28
C LYS A 48 -13.28 2.01 6.88
N GLY A 49 -12.21 1.23 6.78
CA GLY A 49 -11.88 0.48 5.56
C GLY A 49 -11.59 -0.98 5.88
N ASP A 50 -10.93 -1.67 4.97
CA ASP A 50 -10.52 -3.06 5.12
C ASP A 50 -9.00 -3.27 5.01
N GLY A 51 -8.24 -2.16 4.90
CA GLY A 51 -6.79 -2.18 4.72
C GLY A 51 -5.97 -2.03 5.99
N GLU A 52 -4.78 -2.61 5.99
CA GLU A 52 -3.74 -2.46 7.01
C GLU A 52 -2.80 -1.32 6.60
N VAL A 53 -2.24 -0.63 7.60
CA VAL A 53 -1.31 0.48 7.36
C VAL A 53 -0.09 0.31 8.25
N SER A 54 1.09 0.34 7.64
CA SER A 54 2.38 0.40 8.34
C SER A 54 3.03 1.76 8.11
N LEU A 55 3.47 2.39 9.20
CA LEU A 55 4.34 3.57 9.16
C LEU A 55 5.79 3.11 9.31
N ILE A 56 6.66 3.55 8.41
CA ILE A 56 8.09 3.26 8.45
C ILE A 56 8.82 4.57 8.69
N LEU A 57 9.36 4.71 9.90
CA LEU A 57 10.14 5.87 10.30
C LEU A 57 11.62 5.59 10.02
N MET A 58 12.21 6.37 9.12
CA MET A 58 13.63 6.28 8.78
C MET A 58 14.41 7.25 9.67
N MET A 59 15.21 6.70 10.60
CA MET A 59 16.05 7.49 11.51
C MET A 59 17.46 7.58 10.95
N GLU A 60 17.78 8.65 10.23
CA GLU A 60 19.09 8.83 9.58
C GLU A 60 20.25 8.85 10.58
N GLU A 61 20.05 9.47 11.74
CA GLU A 61 21.06 9.58 12.80
C GLU A 61 21.47 8.23 13.40
N SER A 62 20.52 7.29 13.48
CA SER A 62 20.72 5.98 14.11
C SER A 62 20.91 4.85 13.10
N ARG A 63 20.86 5.13 11.78
CA ARG A 63 20.81 4.12 10.70
C ARG A 63 19.82 2.98 11.00
N ALA A 64 18.68 3.36 11.58
CA ALA A 64 17.67 2.42 12.03
C ALA A 64 16.34 2.76 11.36
N GLU A 65 15.56 1.72 11.07
CA GLU A 65 14.21 1.83 10.56
C GLU A 65 13.26 1.24 11.61
N VAL A 66 12.23 2.01 11.95
CA VAL A 66 11.18 1.56 12.87
C VAL A 66 9.90 1.40 12.07
N GLU A 67 9.45 0.15 11.94
CA GLU A 67 8.14 -0.15 11.38
C GLU A 67 7.09 -0.23 12.50
N ILE A 68 6.01 0.54 12.33
CA ILE A 68 4.86 0.56 13.23
C ILE A 68 3.63 0.17 12.42
N ARG A 69 3.13 -1.04 12.64
CA ARG A 69 1.83 -1.45 12.10
C ARG A 69 0.72 -0.81 12.96
N LEU A 70 -0.13 -0.01 12.31
CA LEU A 70 -1.28 0.59 12.98
C LEU A 70 -2.30 -0.48 13.35
N ASP A 71 -2.95 -0.31 14.49
CA ASP A 71 -4.05 -1.17 14.90
C ASP A 71 -5.35 -0.74 14.20
N GLY A 72 -6.15 -1.73 13.79
CA GLY A 72 -7.40 -1.49 13.08
C GLY A 72 -7.32 -1.59 11.55
N ARG A 73 -8.36 -1.08 10.90
CA ARG A 73 -8.59 -1.18 9.45
C ARG A 73 -8.91 0.19 8.87
N TYR A 74 -8.18 0.56 7.84
CA TYR A 74 -8.20 1.89 7.25
C TYR A 74 -8.61 1.83 5.77
N PRO A 75 -9.16 2.92 5.23
CA PRO A 75 -9.44 3.01 3.81
C PRO A 75 -8.12 3.10 3.04
N VAL A 76 -7.83 2.10 2.22
CA VAL A 76 -6.62 2.04 1.38
C VAL A 76 -7.03 2.01 -0.09
N SER A 77 -7.00 3.17 -0.74
CA SER A 77 -7.25 3.28 -2.17
C SER A 77 -6.08 3.99 -2.85
N PRO A 78 -5.90 3.82 -4.18
CA PRO A 78 -4.89 4.56 -4.93
C PRO A 78 -5.04 6.09 -4.77
N GLN A 79 -6.28 6.59 -4.65
CA GLN A 79 -6.51 8.02 -4.42
C GLN A 79 -6.00 8.46 -3.04
N ILE A 80 -6.26 7.67 -1.99
CA ILE A 80 -5.78 7.95 -0.63
C ILE A 80 -4.26 7.88 -0.58
N ALA A 81 -3.66 6.84 -1.18
CA ALA A 81 -2.21 6.69 -1.27
C ALA A 81 -1.55 7.88 -1.98
N GLY A 82 -2.10 8.32 -3.11
CA GLY A 82 -1.62 9.50 -3.82
C GLY A 82 -1.76 10.79 -3.01
N ALA A 83 -2.87 10.92 -2.27
CA ALA A 83 -3.13 12.08 -1.42
C ALA A 83 -2.21 12.12 -0.19
N ILE A 84 -1.82 10.96 0.35
CA ILE A 84 -0.83 10.84 1.44
C ILE A 84 0.57 11.16 0.91
N LYS A 85 0.94 10.66 -0.28
CA LYS A 85 2.24 10.96 -0.91
C LYS A 85 2.47 12.46 -1.15
N ALA A 86 1.39 13.23 -1.33
CA ALA A 86 1.47 14.68 -1.50
C ALA A 86 1.72 15.48 -0.20
N ILE A 87 1.69 14.83 0.98
CA ILE A 87 1.92 15.49 2.27
C ILE A 87 3.42 15.78 2.43
N PRO A 88 3.82 17.03 2.75
CA PRO A 88 5.22 17.36 3.03
C PRO A 88 5.77 16.47 4.16
N GLY A 89 6.93 15.84 3.95
CA GLY A 89 7.57 14.94 4.91
C GLY A 89 7.28 13.45 4.69
N VAL A 90 6.33 13.11 3.82
CA VAL A 90 6.17 11.74 3.31
C VAL A 90 7.17 11.50 2.18
N VAL A 91 7.96 10.43 2.31
CA VAL A 91 8.99 10.07 1.32
C VAL A 91 8.41 9.18 0.23
N SER A 92 7.65 8.16 0.63
CA SER A 92 7.06 7.20 -0.28
C SER A 92 5.80 6.60 0.33
N VAL A 93 4.92 6.14 -0.54
CA VAL A 93 3.75 5.34 -0.19
C VAL A 93 3.72 4.15 -1.14
N GLU A 94 3.72 2.95 -0.59
CA GLU A 94 3.76 1.70 -1.34
C GLU A 94 2.56 0.83 -0.97
N ALA A 95 1.97 0.20 -1.98
CA ALA A 95 1.01 -0.89 -1.74
C ALA A 95 1.80 -2.14 -1.39
N ALA A 96 1.44 -2.78 -0.27
CA ALA A 96 2.00 -4.07 0.13
C ALA A 96 1.18 -5.25 -0.43
#